data_AF-A0A0M3HQD8-F1
#
_entry.id   AF-A0A0M3HQD8-F1
#
_cell.length_a   1.000
_cell.length_b   1.000
_cell.length_c   1.000
_cell.angle_alpha   90.00
_cell.angle_beta   90.00
_cell.angle_gamma   90.00
#
_symmetry.space_group_name_H-M   'P 1'
#
loop_
_entity.id
_entity.type
_entity.pdbx_description
1 polymer ?
#
loop_
_entity_poly.entity_id
_entity_poly.type
_entity_poly.pdbx_seq_one_letter_code
_entity_poly.pdbx_strand_id
1 'polypeptide(L)'
;MLQQWKERNQACNEHLTPRAPTCILEPAGNVTVGNRTQASPNIQRYFKVPFVHVADRHREGTTNGLIKGGMWYAHFDGQWVARQMEICPNKNPVLLIAGRDDVEMCEMPLDETLLTRKKGAEILADEFDALWLAHGGPPYRIGTAHNKRTT
;
A
#
# COMPACT_ATOMS: atom_id res chain seq x y z
N MET A 1 -9.68 5.24 -9.01
CA MET A 1 -8.38 5.47 -8.35
C MET A 1 -7.68 4.17 -8.02
N LEU A 2 -8.02 3.41 -6.96
CA LEU A 2 -7.37 2.11 -6.67
C LEU A 2 -7.48 1.11 -7.84
N GLN A 3 -8.66 1.06 -8.50
CA GLN A 3 -8.89 0.19 -9.66
C GLN A 3 -8.09 0.61 -10.91
N GLN A 4 -7.90 1.91 -11.12
CA GLN A 4 -7.12 2.44 -12.26
C GLN A 4 -5.63 2.17 -12.07
N TRP A 5 -5.12 2.20 -10.84
CA TRP A 5 -3.77 1.74 -10.54
C TRP A 5 -3.61 0.23 -10.78
N LYS A 6 -4.55 -0.61 -10.31
CA LYS A 6 -4.50 -2.08 -10.54
C LYS A 6 -4.41 -2.43 -12.03
N GLU A 7 -5.20 -1.76 -12.86
CA GLU A 7 -5.20 -1.94 -14.32
C GLU A 7 -3.88 -1.44 -14.94
N ARG A 8 -3.25 -0.40 -14.38
CA ARG A 8 -1.99 0.16 -14.87
C ARG A 8 -0.76 -0.65 -14.46
N ASN A 9 -0.76 -1.27 -13.27
CA ASN A 9 0.26 -2.25 -12.87
C ASN A 9 0.22 -3.52 -13.73
N GLN A 10 -0.98 -3.95 -14.16
CA GLN A 10 -1.08 -5.08 -15.11
C GLN A 10 -0.55 -4.75 -16.52
N ALA A 11 -0.62 -3.48 -16.94
CA ALA A 11 -0.26 -3.06 -18.30
C ALA A 11 1.20 -2.58 -18.45
N CYS A 12 1.89 -2.19 -17.38
CA CYS A 12 3.25 -1.65 -17.41
C CYS A 12 4.27 -2.63 -16.83
N ASN A 13 4.47 -3.77 -17.48
CA ASN A 13 5.53 -4.75 -17.14
C ASN A 13 6.90 -4.43 -17.78
N GLU A 14 7.03 -3.36 -18.58
CA GLU A 14 8.21 -3.16 -19.44
C GLU A 14 9.07 -1.90 -19.18
N HIS A 15 8.74 -1.05 -18.19
CA HIS A 15 9.56 0.14 -17.93
C HIS A 15 9.96 0.29 -16.46
N LEU A 16 11.11 -0.32 -16.14
CA LEU A 16 11.84 -0.18 -14.88
C LEU A 16 12.41 1.24 -14.75
N THR A 17 11.61 2.18 -14.26
CA THR A 17 12.14 3.37 -13.59
C THR A 17 12.08 3.13 -12.08
N PRO A 18 13.22 3.01 -11.39
CA PRO A 18 13.22 2.81 -9.95
C PRO A 18 12.68 4.06 -9.23
N ARG A 19 11.91 3.81 -8.16
CA ARG A 19 11.21 4.71 -7.22
C ARG A 19 12.04 5.82 -6.53
N ALA A 20 13.21 6.20 -7.04
CA ALA A 20 14.06 7.20 -6.40
C ALA A 20 13.77 8.62 -6.94
N PRO A 21 13.61 9.62 -6.06
CA PRO A 21 13.47 11.01 -6.50
C PRO A 21 14.73 11.50 -7.20
N THR A 22 14.57 12.14 -8.35
CA THR A 22 15.62 12.80 -9.10
C THR A 22 16.05 14.09 -8.40
N CYS A 23 16.92 13.98 -7.40
CA CYS A 23 17.62 15.15 -6.87
C CYS A 23 19.08 14.81 -6.58
N ILE A 24 19.82 14.46 -7.64
CA ILE A 24 21.29 14.44 -7.63
C ILE A 24 21.74 15.01 -8.96
N LEU A 25 21.67 16.33 -9.10
CA LEU A 25 22.41 17.02 -10.15
C LEU A 25 22.72 18.45 -9.70
N GLU A 26 23.60 18.59 -8.71
CA GLU A 26 24.33 19.85 -8.49
C GLU A 26 25.68 19.58 -7.80
N PRO A 27 26.81 20.06 -8.36
CA PRO A 27 28.14 19.65 -7.93
C PRO A 27 28.67 20.46 -6.73
N ALA A 28 29.36 19.74 -5.84
CA ALA A 28 30.33 20.15 -4.83
C ALA A 28 30.40 21.64 -4.41
N GLY A 29 29.78 21.96 -3.27
CA GLY A 29 30.07 23.15 -2.47
C GLY A 29 30.01 22.81 -1.00
N ASN A 30 31.12 22.97 -0.29
CA ASN A 30 31.32 22.64 1.12
C ASN A 30 30.22 23.22 2.02
N VAL A 31 29.38 22.38 2.63
CA VAL A 31 28.52 22.80 3.75
C VAL A 31 28.58 21.76 4.87
N THR A 32 28.97 22.28 6.02
CA THR A 32 28.96 21.78 7.40
C THR A 32 28.20 20.47 7.64
N VAL A 33 28.87 19.54 8.33
CA VAL A 33 28.28 18.34 8.94
C VAL A 33 27.20 18.77 9.95
N GLY A 34 25.98 18.95 9.46
CA GLY A 34 24.80 19.07 10.28
C GLY A 34 24.51 17.70 10.90
N ASN A 35 24.36 17.68 12.22
CA ASN A 35 23.84 16.54 12.96
C ASN A 35 22.71 15.88 12.18
N ARG A 36 22.90 14.61 11.83
CA ARG A 36 21.89 13.73 11.24
C ARG A 36 20.72 13.73 12.20
N THR A 37 19.73 14.58 11.94
CA THR A 37 18.52 14.72 12.73
C THR A 37 17.91 13.34 12.87
N GLN A 38 17.63 12.95 14.11
CA GLN A 38 16.85 11.76 14.42
C GLN A 38 15.61 11.81 13.53
N ALA A 39 15.52 10.90 12.55
CA ALA A 39 14.36 10.82 11.68
C ALA A 39 13.15 10.62 12.59
N SER A 40 12.28 11.62 12.65
CA SER A 40 11.01 11.52 13.37
C SER A 40 10.35 10.20 12.99
N PRO A 41 9.83 9.41 13.94
CA PRO A 41 9.20 8.15 13.60
C PRO A 41 8.08 8.42 12.61
N ASN A 42 8.13 7.74 11.47
CA ASN A 42 7.10 7.81 10.45
C ASN A 42 5.73 7.56 11.10
N ILE A 43 4.74 8.39 10.80
CA ILE A 43 3.38 8.22 11.29
C ILE A 43 2.79 6.96 10.63
N GLN A 44 2.33 6.01 11.44
CA GLN A 44 1.69 4.78 10.95
C GLN A 44 0.20 5.02 10.76
N ARG A 45 -0.34 4.72 9.57
CA ARG A 45 -1.76 4.95 9.23
C ARG A 45 -2.38 3.74 8.56
N TYR A 46 -3.66 3.48 8.82
CA TYR A 46 -4.32 2.25 8.42
C TYR A 46 -5.63 2.56 7.71
N PHE A 47 -5.91 1.89 6.61
CA PHE A 47 -7.09 2.16 5.78
C PHE A 47 -7.78 0.88 5.32
N LYS A 48 -9.09 0.98 5.07
CA LYS A 48 -9.91 -0.02 4.36
C LYS A 48 -10.71 0.61 3.23
N VAL A 49 -10.84 -0.11 2.12
CA VAL A 49 -11.56 0.32 0.93
C VAL A 49 -12.29 -0.86 0.28
N PRO A 50 -13.62 -0.81 0.13
CA PRO A 50 -14.33 -1.83 -0.63
C PRO A 50 -14.02 -1.70 -2.13
N PHE A 51 -13.90 -2.83 -2.83
CA PHE A 51 -13.71 -2.88 -4.29
C PHE A 51 -14.59 -3.96 -4.92
N VAL A 52 -14.88 -3.82 -6.22
CA VAL A 52 -15.66 -4.80 -7.00
C VAL A 52 -14.73 -5.48 -8.00
N HIS A 53 -14.77 -6.81 -8.08
CA HIS A 53 -13.96 -7.58 -9.03
C HIS A 53 -14.60 -7.54 -10.43
N VAL A 54 -13.80 -7.27 -11.47
CA VAL A 54 -14.30 -7.06 -12.85
C VAL A 54 -14.96 -8.32 -13.42
N ALA A 55 -14.47 -9.52 -13.07
CA ALA A 55 -15.11 -10.78 -13.48
C ALA A 55 -16.55 -10.94 -12.95
N ASP A 56 -16.90 -10.23 -11.86
CA ASP A 56 -18.24 -10.23 -11.29
C ASP A 56 -19.13 -9.10 -11.85
N ARG A 57 -18.55 -8.16 -12.62
CA ARG A 57 -19.32 -7.12 -13.34
C ARG A 57 -20.04 -7.68 -14.57
N HIS A 58 -19.54 -8.76 -15.17
CA HIS A 58 -20.13 -9.34 -16.38
C HIS A 58 -21.24 -10.36 -16.10
N ARG A 59 -21.45 -10.78 -14.85
CA ARG A 59 -22.61 -11.60 -14.43
C ARG A 59 -23.84 -10.73 -14.15
N GLU A 60 -24.05 -9.74 -15.01
CA GLU A 60 -25.14 -8.77 -14.93
C GLU A 60 -26.45 -9.50 -15.28
N GLY A 61 -27.21 -9.90 -14.25
CA GLY A 61 -28.49 -10.58 -14.43
C GLY A 61 -29.08 -11.25 -13.19
N THR A 62 -28.32 -11.49 -12.12
CA THR A 62 -28.88 -12.07 -10.89
C THR A 62 -29.16 -11.00 -9.84
N THR A 63 -30.44 -10.62 -9.79
CA THR A 63 -31.25 -10.19 -8.65
C THR A 63 -30.51 -9.75 -7.36
N ASN A 64 -30.65 -8.48 -7.00
CA ASN A 64 -30.69 -7.95 -5.62
C ASN A 64 -29.59 -8.41 -4.63
N GLY A 65 -28.53 -7.60 -4.48
CA GLY A 65 -27.99 -7.29 -3.13
C GLY A 65 -26.58 -7.74 -2.76
N LEU A 66 -25.87 -8.56 -3.54
CA LEU A 66 -24.51 -9.00 -3.19
C LEU A 66 -23.58 -8.99 -4.40
N ILE A 67 -23.21 -7.79 -4.86
CA ILE A 67 -21.96 -7.66 -5.61
C ILE A 67 -20.86 -8.20 -4.69
N LYS A 68 -20.26 -9.34 -5.03
CA LYS A 68 -19.22 -10.03 -4.25
C LYS A 68 -17.89 -9.24 -4.30
N GLY A 69 -17.94 -7.99 -3.89
CA GLY A 69 -16.78 -7.15 -3.73
C GLY A 69 -15.86 -7.69 -2.64
N GLY A 70 -14.57 -7.40 -2.80
CA GLY A 70 -13.60 -7.62 -1.74
C GLY A 70 -13.40 -6.36 -0.91
N MET A 71 -12.70 -6.51 0.20
CA MET A 71 -12.19 -5.41 1.00
C MET A 71 -10.67 -5.37 0.85
N TRP A 72 -10.15 -4.19 0.53
CA TRP A 72 -8.73 -3.91 0.47
C TRP A 72 -8.32 -3.15 1.72
N TYR A 73 -7.21 -3.53 2.34
CA TYR A 73 -6.66 -2.85 3.50
C TYR A 73 -5.20 -2.52 3.26
N ALA A 74 -4.76 -1.38 3.80
CA ALA A 74 -3.36 -0.97 3.74
C ALA A 74 -2.89 -0.33 5.05
N HIS A 75 -1.67 -0.69 5.41
CA HIS A 75 -0.88 -0.09 6.47
C HIS A 75 0.23 0.76 5.83
N PHE A 76 0.19 2.07 6.05
CA PHE A 76 1.19 3.02 5.61
C PHE A 76 2.20 3.28 6.73
N ASP A 77 3.48 3.15 6.40
CA ASP A 77 4.63 3.59 7.19
C ASP A 77 5.10 4.93 6.61
N GLY A 78 4.56 6.03 7.15
CA GLY A 78 4.70 7.36 6.56
C GLY A 78 3.90 7.48 5.27
N GLN A 79 4.58 7.80 4.17
CA GLN A 79 3.92 7.97 2.87
C GLN A 79 3.71 6.65 2.11
N TRP A 80 4.34 5.55 2.50
CA TRP A 80 4.39 4.34 1.68
C TRP A 80 3.70 3.15 2.36
N VAL A 81 3.10 2.27 1.55
CA VAL A 81 2.47 1.06 2.06
C VAL A 81 3.53 0.08 2.53
N ALA A 82 3.45 -0.34 3.79
CA ALA A 82 4.33 -1.34 4.40
C ALA A 82 3.70 -2.74 4.44
N ARG A 83 2.37 -2.84 4.61
CA ARG A 83 1.60 -4.08 4.52
C ARG A 83 0.29 -3.83 3.79
N GLN A 84 -0.15 -4.78 2.98
CA GLN A 84 -1.41 -4.73 2.24
C GLN A 84 -2.12 -6.06 2.37
N MET A 85 -3.45 -6.04 2.51
CA MET A 85 -4.26 -7.26 2.41
C MET A 85 -5.52 -7.09 1.58
N GLU A 86 -5.89 -8.14 0.86
CA GLU A 86 -7.14 -8.23 0.12
C GLU A 86 -7.96 -9.42 0.62
N ILE A 87 -9.16 -9.13 1.11
CA ILE A 87 -10.09 -10.15 1.63
C ILE A 87 -11.29 -10.21 0.69
N CYS A 88 -11.55 -11.39 0.14
CA CYS A 88 -12.71 -11.65 -0.71
C CYS A 88 -13.51 -12.84 -0.15
N PRO A 89 -14.85 -12.82 -0.16
CA PRO A 89 -15.66 -13.89 0.44
C PRO A 89 -15.44 -15.30 -0.13
N ASN A 90 -14.95 -15.41 -1.38
CA ASN A 90 -14.81 -16.69 -2.09
C ASN A 90 -13.36 -16.96 -2.54
N LYS A 91 -12.38 -16.22 -2.02
CA LYS A 91 -10.96 -16.40 -2.37
C LYS A 91 -10.13 -16.39 -1.11
N ASN A 92 -8.96 -17.04 -1.18
CA ASN A 92 -7.99 -16.94 -0.11
C ASN A 92 -7.56 -15.48 0.08
N PRO A 93 -7.34 -15.03 1.33
CA PRO A 93 -6.79 -13.71 1.60
C PRO A 93 -5.44 -13.56 0.89
N VAL A 94 -5.22 -12.39 0.30
CA VAL A 94 -3.92 -12.02 -0.26
C VAL A 94 -3.24 -11.11 0.76
N LEU A 95 -2.06 -11.48 1.24
CA LEU A 95 -1.27 -10.71 2.20
C LEU A 95 0.07 -10.35 1.56
N LEU A 96 0.39 -9.06 1.49
CA LEU A 96 1.57 -8.53 0.81
C LEU A 96 2.37 -7.64 1.76
N ILE A 97 3.70 -7.75 1.70
CA ILE A 97 4.65 -7.06 2.58
C ILE A 97 5.69 -6.32 1.75
N ALA A 98 5.95 -5.06 2.11
CA ALA A 98 6.95 -4.25 1.42
C ALA A 98 8.35 -4.89 1.50
N GLY A 99 9.11 -4.80 0.42
CA GLY A 99 10.41 -5.45 0.25
C GLY A 99 10.35 -6.92 -0.17
N ARG A 100 9.20 -7.58 -0.06
CA ARG A 100 8.98 -8.96 -0.54
C ARG A 100 8.06 -8.98 -1.76
N ASP A 101 6.94 -8.26 -1.67
CA ASP A 101 5.84 -8.34 -2.62
C ASP A 101 5.62 -6.99 -3.35
N ASP A 102 6.68 -6.19 -3.47
CA ASP A 102 6.62 -4.78 -3.93
C ASP A 102 5.93 -4.61 -5.28
N VAL A 103 6.09 -5.58 -6.19
CA VAL A 103 5.51 -5.57 -7.54
C VAL A 103 3.97 -5.64 -7.50
N GLU A 104 3.41 -6.30 -6.49
CA GLU A 104 1.97 -6.53 -6.34
C GLU A 104 1.30 -5.50 -5.40
N MET A 105 2.10 -4.67 -4.72
CA MET A 105 1.64 -3.68 -3.75
C MET A 105 1.37 -2.30 -4.36
N CYS A 106 0.48 -1.54 -3.74
CA CYS A 106 0.19 -0.16 -4.13
C CYS A 106 1.46 0.70 -4.13
N GLU A 107 1.75 1.33 -5.26
CA GLU A 107 2.96 2.13 -5.46
C GLU A 107 2.76 3.64 -5.25
N MET A 108 1.52 4.06 -4.97
CA MET A 108 1.21 5.48 -4.80
C MET A 108 1.42 5.91 -3.34
N PRO A 109 2.03 7.09 -3.10
CA PRO A 109 2.19 7.62 -1.76
C PRO A 109 0.83 8.05 -1.17
N LEU A 110 0.76 8.11 0.16
CA LEU A 110 -0.49 8.30 0.91
C LEU A 110 -1.25 9.57 0.51
N ASP A 111 -0.54 10.67 0.28
CA ASP A 111 -1.09 11.96 -0.16
C ASP A 111 -1.76 11.87 -1.54
N GLU A 112 -1.17 11.11 -2.46
CA GLU A 112 -1.72 10.87 -3.80
C GLU A 112 -2.90 9.88 -3.80
N THR A 113 -2.97 8.96 -2.82
CA THR A 113 -4.08 7.99 -2.76
C THR A 113 -5.44 8.62 -2.42
N LEU A 114 -5.43 9.85 -1.86
CA LEU A 114 -6.60 10.56 -1.34
C LEU A 114 -7.40 9.81 -0.25
N LEU A 115 -6.85 8.72 0.31
CA LEU A 115 -7.51 7.91 1.33
C LEU A 115 -7.82 8.72 2.59
N THR A 116 -6.94 9.67 2.92
CA THR A 116 -7.05 10.58 4.06
C THR A 116 -8.26 11.53 3.97
N ARG A 117 -8.78 11.77 2.76
CA ARG A 117 -9.96 12.62 2.52
C ARG A 117 -11.26 11.82 2.47
N LYS A 118 -11.19 10.49 2.42
CA LYS A 118 -12.35 9.61 2.30
C LYS A 118 -12.87 9.23 3.69
N LYS A 119 -14.06 9.74 4.05
CA LYS A 119 -14.71 9.42 5.32
C LYS A 119 -14.92 7.90 5.46
N GLY A 120 -14.52 7.36 6.60
CA GLY A 120 -14.65 5.94 6.92
C GLY A 120 -13.62 5.02 6.26
N ALA A 121 -12.63 5.58 5.53
CA ALA A 121 -11.52 4.80 5.00
C ALA A 121 -10.47 4.50 6.06
N GLU A 122 -10.12 5.48 6.90
CA GLU A 122 -9.13 5.30 7.97
C GLU A 122 -9.70 4.43 9.10
N ILE A 123 -8.90 3.47 9.57
CA ILE A 123 -9.22 2.53 10.64
C ILE A 123 -8.13 2.53 11.71
N LEU A 124 -8.40 1.87 12.83
CA LEU A 124 -7.43 1.72 13.91
C LEU A 124 -6.37 0.66 13.57
N ALA A 125 -5.17 0.82 14.15
CA ALA A 125 -4.11 -0.17 14.07
C ALA A 125 -4.58 -1.55 14.54
N ASP A 126 -5.25 -1.61 15.70
CA ASP A 126 -5.75 -2.86 16.27
C ASP A 126 -6.76 -3.58 15.35
N GLU A 127 -7.61 -2.84 14.64
CA GLU A 127 -8.55 -3.42 13.66
C GLU A 127 -7.80 -4.09 12.51
N PHE A 128 -6.77 -3.41 11.98
CA PHE A 128 -5.93 -3.96 10.92
C PHE A 128 -5.12 -5.16 11.42
N ASP A 129 -4.44 -5.03 12.57
CA ASP A 129 -3.54 -6.06 13.09
C ASP A 129 -4.30 -7.33 13.50
N ALA A 130 -5.50 -7.20 14.07
CA ALA A 130 -6.36 -8.34 14.36
C ALA A 130 -6.70 -9.14 13.11
N LEU A 131 -7.11 -8.47 12.02
CA LEU A 131 -7.42 -9.12 10.74
C LEU A 131 -6.17 -9.71 10.09
N TRP A 132 -5.06 -8.97 10.11
CA TRP A 132 -3.79 -9.38 9.54
C TRP A 132 -3.29 -10.68 10.19
N LEU A 133 -3.30 -10.73 11.53
CA LEU A 133 -2.91 -11.92 12.30
C LEU A 133 -3.88 -13.08 12.09
N ALA A 134 -5.21 -12.81 12.08
CA ALA A 134 -6.22 -13.83 11.87
C ALA A 134 -6.09 -14.54 10.51
N HIS A 135 -5.61 -13.83 9.48
CA HIS A 135 -5.33 -14.39 8.16
C HIS A 135 -3.90 -14.92 7.97
N GLY A 136 -3.09 -14.97 9.04
CA GLY A 136 -1.76 -15.57 9.02
C GLY A 136 -0.62 -14.61 8.66
N GLY A 137 -0.85 -13.31 8.69
CA GLY A 137 0.17 -12.29 8.43
C GLY A 137 1.17 -12.15 9.59
N PRO A 138 2.48 -11.99 9.31
CA PRO A 138 3.50 -11.82 10.35
C PRO A 138 3.45 -10.42 10.99
N PRO A 139 3.83 -10.25 12.26
CA PRO A 139 3.81 -8.94 12.93
C PRO A 139 4.69 -7.92 12.19
N TYR A 140 4.26 -6.67 12.16
CA TYR A 140 5.05 -5.60 11.55
C TYR A 140 6.30 -5.32 12.36
N ARG A 141 7.42 -5.16 11.64
CA ARG A 141 8.69 -4.75 12.21
C ARG A 141 9.01 -3.37 11.68
N ILE A 142 9.01 -2.38 12.57
CA ILE A 142 9.32 -0.99 12.22
C ILE A 142 10.66 -0.93 11.48
N GLY A 143 10.68 -0.25 10.33
CA GLY A 143 11.88 -0.10 9.51
C GLY A 143 12.08 -1.13 8.40
N THR A 144 11.18 -2.12 8.23
CA THR A 144 11.30 -3.06 7.10
C THR A 144 11.08 -2.41 5.73
N ALA A 145 10.32 -1.32 5.66
CA ALA A 145 10.07 -0.60 4.40
C ALA A 145 11.29 0.21 3.90
N HIS A 146 12.24 0.56 4.79
CA HIS A 146 13.29 1.54 4.50
C HIS A 146 14.73 0.98 4.43
N ASN A 147 14.99 -0.26 4.86
CA ASN A 147 16.36 -0.66 5.21
C ASN A 147 17.10 -1.56 4.19
N LYS A 148 16.73 -1.54 2.90
CA LYS A 148 17.32 -2.43 1.88
C LYS A 148 17.95 -1.71 0.68
N ARG A 149 18.29 -0.41 0.78
CA ARG A 149 18.82 0.36 -0.37
C ARG A 149 20.15 1.07 -0.07
N THR A 150 20.95 0.54 0.85
CA THR A 150 22.27 1.08 1.18
C THR A 150 23.28 -0.05 1.33
N THR A 151 23.72 -0.64 0.22
CA THR A 151 25.05 -1.23 0.08
C THR A 151 25.43 -1.15 -1.39
#